data_AF-A0A1T4PAI3-F1
#
_entry.id   AF-A0A1T4PAI3-F1
#
_cell.length_a   1.000
_cell.length_b   1.000
_cell.length_c   1.000
_cell.angle_alpha   90.00
_cell.angle_beta   90.00
_cell.angle_gamma   90.00
#
_symmetry.space_group_name_H-M   'P 1'
#
loop_
_entity.id
_entity.type
_entity.pdbx_description
1 polymer ?
#
loop_
_entity_poly.entity_id
_entity_poly.type
_entity_poly.pdbx_seq_one_letter_code
_entity_poly.pdbx_strand_id
1 'polypeptide(L)'
;MLSGILLIFLPLVLGYLIPIKKTNILEFINTQTSRLVLVILALMGLSLAGLDNLSQNLGQILLYTFTFFISISVCNLLALPWLDRLWPTPTSHAHRKLPLVKMMLESSKLVIVVAIGLIVGLLLNVDLSWVEQASENILLLLLFFVGIQLRNSGMTLRQIVLNKKGIIIAGVILVTSLLGGVIAALLLNIPINNGLAMASGFGWYSLAGILIGDGLGSIYGGAAFLNELLREILALIMIPLLINRYPNTAIGYAGATAMDFTLPVIQSSGGIRCVPIAIVSGFILSLLVPILILFFISL
;
A
#
# COMPACT_ATOMS: atom_id res chain seq x y z
N MET A 1 -18.33 1.31 18.42
CA MET A 1 -16.93 1.02 18.06
C MET A 1 -16.79 -0.32 17.34
N LEU A 2 -17.10 -1.49 17.95
CA LEU A 2 -17.11 -2.80 17.26
C LEU A 2 -18.04 -2.89 16.03
N SER A 3 -19.20 -2.22 16.07
CA SER A 3 -20.17 -2.22 14.96
C SER A 3 -19.63 -1.60 13.65
N GLY A 4 -18.78 -0.57 13.74
CA GLY A 4 -18.19 0.08 12.57
C GLY A 4 -17.12 -0.78 11.91
N ILE A 5 -16.30 -1.45 12.72
CA ILE A 5 -15.23 -2.35 12.23
C ILE A 5 -15.83 -3.59 11.57
N LEU A 6 -16.86 -4.19 12.17
CA LEU A 6 -17.56 -5.31 11.56
C LEU A 6 -18.19 -4.88 10.22
N LEU A 7 -18.73 -3.66 10.15
CA LEU A 7 -19.26 -3.08 8.92
C LEU A 7 -18.20 -2.88 7.84
N ILE A 8 -16.97 -2.48 8.19
CA ILE A 8 -15.89 -2.28 7.21
C ILE A 8 -15.25 -3.63 6.79
N PHE A 9 -15.10 -4.59 7.70
CA PHE A 9 -14.57 -5.92 7.39
C PHE A 9 -15.56 -6.82 6.64
N LEU A 10 -16.85 -6.65 6.88
CA LEU A 10 -17.89 -7.51 6.31
C LEU A 10 -17.87 -7.50 4.76
N PRO A 11 -17.82 -6.37 4.06
CA PRO A 11 -17.68 -6.32 2.60
C PRO A 11 -16.45 -7.10 2.10
N LEU A 12 -15.30 -6.94 2.75
CA LEU A 12 -14.06 -7.64 2.38
C LEU A 12 -14.23 -9.16 2.49
N VAL A 13 -14.78 -9.64 3.61
CA VAL A 13 -15.03 -11.07 3.85
C VAL A 13 -16.07 -11.61 2.87
N LEU A 14 -17.19 -10.90 2.68
CA LEU A 14 -18.23 -11.29 1.73
C LEU A 14 -17.69 -11.37 0.31
N GLY A 15 -16.86 -10.41 -0.11
CA GLY A 15 -16.17 -10.44 -1.39
C GLY A 15 -15.26 -11.66 -1.52
N TYR A 16 -14.46 -11.95 -0.49
CA TYR A 16 -13.55 -13.10 -0.47
C TYR A 16 -14.27 -14.45 -0.59
N LEU A 17 -15.51 -14.55 -0.10
CA LEU A 17 -16.31 -15.78 -0.20
C LEU A 17 -16.85 -16.05 -1.61
N ILE A 18 -16.70 -15.12 -2.58
CA ILE A 18 -17.23 -15.25 -3.93
C ILE A 18 -16.13 -15.75 -4.90
N PRO A 19 -16.12 -17.04 -5.27
CA PRO A 19 -15.23 -17.55 -6.32
C PRO A 19 -15.79 -17.20 -7.71
N ILE A 20 -14.97 -16.56 -8.54
CA ILE A 20 -15.33 -16.20 -9.92
C ILE A 20 -14.42 -16.95 -10.88
N LYS A 21 -15.01 -17.82 -11.71
CA LYS A 21 -14.27 -18.63 -12.69
C LYS A 21 -14.14 -17.97 -14.07
N LYS A 22 -14.97 -16.96 -14.37
CA LYS A 22 -15.00 -16.30 -15.68
C LYS A 22 -14.02 -15.13 -15.71
N THR A 23 -13.04 -15.19 -16.60
CA THR A 23 -11.99 -14.16 -16.76
C THR A 23 -12.58 -12.78 -17.05
N ASN A 24 -13.58 -12.67 -17.92
CA ASN A 24 -14.20 -11.38 -18.25
C ASN A 24 -14.82 -10.66 -17.04
N ILE A 25 -15.38 -11.42 -16.08
CA ILE A 25 -15.96 -10.84 -14.86
C ILE A 25 -14.84 -10.35 -13.94
N LEU A 26 -13.74 -11.11 -13.83
CA LEU A 26 -12.57 -10.70 -13.06
C LEU A 26 -11.92 -9.44 -13.64
N GLU A 27 -11.76 -9.36 -14.96
CA GLU A 27 -11.25 -8.17 -15.63
C GLU A 27 -12.15 -6.95 -15.42
N PHE A 28 -13.47 -7.14 -15.46
CA PHE A 28 -14.43 -6.09 -15.15
C PHE A 28 -14.26 -5.59 -13.70
N ILE A 29 -14.19 -6.49 -12.72
CA ILE A 29 -13.99 -6.14 -11.31
C ILE A 29 -12.64 -5.44 -11.10
N ASN A 30 -11.58 -5.90 -11.74
CA ASN A 30 -10.26 -5.26 -11.70
C ASN A 30 -10.32 -3.83 -12.23
N THR A 31 -11.00 -3.64 -13.36
CA THR A 31 -11.20 -2.33 -13.97
C THR A 31 -12.03 -1.41 -13.07
N GLN A 32 -13.12 -1.92 -12.48
CA GLN A 32 -13.95 -1.12 -11.57
C GLN A 32 -13.19 -0.76 -10.30
N THR A 33 -12.42 -1.69 -9.72
CA THR A 33 -11.60 -1.43 -8.53
C THR A 33 -10.61 -0.29 -8.80
N SER A 34 -9.91 -0.33 -9.94
CA SER A 34 -9.00 0.75 -10.34
C SER A 34 -9.73 2.09 -10.50
N ARG A 35 -10.92 2.11 -11.09
CA ARG A 35 -11.74 3.33 -11.21
C ARG A 35 -12.20 3.87 -9.86
N LEU A 36 -12.68 3.00 -8.96
CA LEU A 36 -13.09 3.38 -7.62
C LEU A 36 -11.94 3.99 -6.82
N VAL A 37 -10.72 3.43 -6.95
CA VAL A 37 -9.50 4.02 -6.37
C VAL A 37 -9.27 5.44 -6.88
N LEU A 38 -9.43 5.70 -8.19
CA LEU A 38 -9.27 7.05 -8.73
C LEU A 38 -10.34 8.01 -8.19
N VAL A 39 -11.59 7.56 -8.11
CA VAL A 39 -12.70 8.37 -7.58
C VAL A 39 -12.44 8.74 -6.13
N ILE A 40 -12.10 7.78 -5.28
CA ILE A 40 -11.90 8.04 -3.86
C ILE A 40 -10.63 8.85 -3.58
N LEU A 41 -9.57 8.73 -4.40
CA LEU A 41 -8.41 9.63 -4.31
C LEU A 41 -8.80 11.07 -4.70
N ALA A 42 -9.69 11.25 -5.67
CA ALA A 42 -10.21 12.57 -6.00
C ALA A 42 -11.07 13.13 -4.85
N LEU A 43 -11.90 12.30 -4.21
CA LEU A 43 -12.68 12.67 -3.01
C LEU A 43 -11.77 12.99 -1.83
N MET A 44 -10.66 12.27 -1.64
CA MET A 44 -9.65 12.60 -0.64
C MET A 44 -9.06 13.99 -0.91
N GLY A 45 -8.75 14.31 -2.17
CA GLY A 45 -8.32 15.65 -2.58
C GLY A 45 -9.36 16.73 -2.25
N LEU A 46 -10.64 16.47 -2.55
CA LEU A 46 -11.75 17.37 -2.19
C LEU A 46 -11.86 17.56 -0.68
N SER A 47 -11.73 16.48 0.11
CA SER A 47 -11.79 16.55 1.58
C SER A 47 -10.68 17.43 2.16
N LEU A 48 -9.48 17.42 1.55
CA LEU A 48 -8.38 18.29 1.95
C LEU A 48 -8.70 19.77 1.70
N ALA A 49 -9.48 20.09 0.66
CA ALA A 49 -9.88 21.47 0.36
C ALA A 49 -10.83 22.04 1.42
N GLY A 50 -11.64 21.20 2.06
CA GLY A 50 -12.56 21.58 3.12
C GLY A 50 -11.90 21.81 4.48
N LEU A 51 -10.59 21.62 4.62
CA LEU A 51 -9.88 21.83 5.88
C LEU A 51 -9.52 23.30 6.09
N ASP A 52 -9.89 23.84 7.25
CA ASP A 52 -9.39 25.13 7.73
C ASP A 52 -7.86 25.11 7.87
N ASN A 53 -7.19 26.24 7.60
CA ASN A 53 -5.73 26.36 7.66
C ASN A 53 -4.97 25.34 6.79
N LEU A 54 -5.35 25.24 5.51
CA LEU A 54 -4.76 24.32 4.53
C LEU A 54 -3.22 24.30 4.54
N SER A 55 -2.56 25.45 4.67
CA SER A 55 -1.09 25.52 4.71
C SER A 55 -0.49 24.75 5.89
N GLN A 56 -1.10 24.85 7.07
CA GLN A 56 -0.69 24.13 8.26
C GLN A 56 -0.94 22.62 8.12
N ASN A 57 -2.10 22.23 7.57
CA ASN A 57 -2.43 20.82 7.35
C ASN A 57 -1.53 20.16 6.31
N LEU A 58 -1.19 20.86 5.22
CA LEU A 58 -0.21 20.37 4.24
C LEU A 58 1.18 20.22 4.88
N GLY A 59 1.57 21.15 5.75
CA GLY A 59 2.79 21.02 6.55
C GLY A 59 2.80 19.77 7.43
N GLN A 60 1.69 19.49 8.12
CA GLN A 60 1.54 18.28 8.94
C GLN A 60 1.57 17.00 8.11
N ILE A 61 0.89 16.98 6.96
CA ILE A 61 0.91 15.83 6.03
C ILE A 61 2.35 15.50 5.63
N LEU A 62 3.14 16.50 5.24
CA LEU A 62 4.54 16.29 4.86
C LEU A 62 5.39 15.83 6.04
N LEU A 63 5.22 16.45 7.22
CA LEU A 63 5.94 16.06 8.43
C LEU A 63 5.70 14.59 8.78
N TYR A 64 4.42 14.17 8.78
CA TYR A 64 4.04 12.79 9.05
C TYR A 64 4.62 11.87 7.98
N THR A 65 4.40 12.20 6.71
CA THR A 65 4.90 11.44 5.55
C THR A 65 6.39 11.14 5.69
N PHE A 66 7.23 12.16 5.87
CA PHE A 66 8.68 11.97 5.92
C PHE A 66 9.13 11.25 7.19
N THR A 67 8.51 11.51 8.34
CA THR A 67 8.88 10.87 9.59
C THR A 67 8.56 9.37 9.55
N PHE A 68 7.38 8.99 9.06
CA PHE A 68 7.01 7.58 8.85
C PHE A 68 7.89 6.94 7.78
N PHE A 69 8.06 7.58 6.63
CA PHE A 69 8.88 7.08 5.54
C PHE A 69 10.30 6.76 5.99
N ILE A 70 10.98 7.72 6.64
CA ILE A 70 12.35 7.52 7.10
C ILE A 70 12.41 6.42 8.17
N SER A 71 11.53 6.46 9.17
CA SER A 71 11.56 5.50 10.28
C SER A 71 11.32 4.07 9.80
N ILE A 72 10.31 3.86 8.95
CA ILE A 72 9.98 2.55 8.37
C ILE A 72 11.09 2.09 7.44
N SER A 73 11.56 2.94 6.53
CA SER A 73 12.60 2.56 5.56
C SER A 73 13.91 2.22 6.24
N VAL A 74 14.33 2.98 7.26
CA VAL A 74 15.54 2.65 8.04
C VAL A 74 15.39 1.31 8.74
N CYS A 75 14.26 1.06 9.44
CA CYS A 75 14.05 -0.22 10.12
C CYS A 75 14.08 -1.41 9.14
N ASN A 76 13.41 -1.28 7.99
CA ASN A 76 13.40 -2.32 6.95
C ASN A 76 14.80 -2.56 6.38
N LEU A 77 15.52 -1.50 6.03
CA LEU A 77 16.84 -1.59 5.40
C LEU A 77 17.97 -2.00 6.35
N LEU A 78 17.78 -1.87 7.65
CA LEU A 78 18.72 -2.41 8.64
C LEU A 78 18.58 -3.93 8.79
N ALA A 79 17.38 -4.47 8.68
CA ALA A 79 17.11 -5.90 8.89
C ALA A 79 17.25 -6.75 7.63
N LEU A 80 16.72 -6.29 6.50
CA LEU A 80 16.66 -7.08 5.27
C LEU A 80 18.03 -7.58 4.74
N PRO A 81 19.13 -6.79 4.78
CA PRO A 81 20.43 -7.27 4.30
C PRO A 81 20.95 -8.48 5.08
N TRP A 82 20.49 -8.67 6.32
CA TRP A 82 20.84 -9.85 7.10
C TRP A 82 20.24 -11.12 6.51
N LEU A 83 19.02 -11.05 5.94
CA LEU A 83 18.42 -12.18 5.23
C LEU A 83 19.21 -12.56 3.98
N ASP A 84 19.76 -11.59 3.25
CA ASP A 84 20.62 -11.87 2.09
C ASP A 84 21.93 -12.56 2.48
N ARG A 85 22.50 -12.20 3.63
CA ARG A 85 23.71 -12.85 4.17
C ARG A 85 23.44 -14.29 4.62
N LEU A 86 22.29 -14.55 5.22
CA LEU A 86 21.92 -15.86 5.75
C LEU A 86 21.35 -16.81 4.67
N TRP A 87 20.58 -16.26 3.71
CA TRP A 87 19.92 -17.02 2.64
C TRP A 87 20.13 -16.37 1.27
N PRO A 88 21.32 -16.51 0.68
CA PRO A 88 21.57 -16.00 -0.66
C PRO A 88 20.56 -16.59 -1.65
N THR A 89 20.09 -15.74 -2.55
CA THR A 89 19.14 -16.12 -3.60
C THR A 89 19.83 -15.95 -4.95
N PRO A 90 19.94 -17.01 -5.77
CA PRO A 90 20.60 -16.91 -7.05
C PRO A 90 19.77 -16.02 -7.98
N THR A 91 20.40 -14.96 -8.48
CA THR A 91 19.85 -14.08 -9.50
C THR A 91 20.34 -14.48 -10.88
N SER A 92 19.56 -14.15 -11.91
CA SER A 92 20.00 -14.27 -13.29
C SER A 92 19.62 -13.00 -14.02
N HIS A 93 20.61 -12.32 -14.58
CA HIS A 93 20.39 -11.10 -15.32
C HIS A 93 19.62 -11.37 -16.61
N ALA A 94 18.41 -10.82 -16.72
CA ALA A 94 17.78 -10.64 -18.01
C ALA A 94 18.05 -9.19 -18.45
N HIS A 95 18.91 -8.99 -19.45
CA HIS A 95 19.14 -7.66 -20.03
C HIS A 95 17.89 -7.20 -20.80
N ARG A 96 16.92 -6.66 -20.08
CA ARG A 96 15.74 -6.00 -20.67
C ARG A 96 15.70 -4.57 -20.17
N LYS A 97 15.79 -3.60 -21.10
CA LYS A 97 15.57 -2.19 -20.77
C LYS A 97 14.13 -2.02 -20.31
N LEU A 98 13.94 -1.60 -19.07
CA LEU A 98 12.62 -1.26 -18.54
C LEU A 98 12.38 0.25 -18.58
N PRO A 99 11.14 0.68 -18.84
CA PRO A 99 10.78 2.09 -18.85
C PRO A 99 10.49 2.58 -17.42
N LEU A 100 11.50 2.56 -16.53
CA LEU A 100 11.35 2.94 -15.11
C LEU A 100 10.70 4.31 -14.93
N VAL A 101 11.09 5.30 -15.76
CA VAL A 101 10.49 6.64 -15.76
C VAL A 101 9.00 6.59 -16.04
N LYS A 102 8.56 5.76 -17.00
CA LYS A 102 7.13 5.61 -17.31
C LYS A 102 6.37 4.98 -16.14
N MET A 103 6.95 3.99 -15.47
CA MET A 103 6.33 3.34 -14.30
C MET A 103 6.20 4.33 -13.14
N MET A 104 7.25 5.10 -12.84
CA MET A 104 7.20 6.17 -11.82
C MET A 104 6.18 7.25 -12.17
N LEU A 105 6.09 7.64 -13.45
CA LEU A 105 5.05 8.56 -13.93
C LEU A 105 3.65 7.98 -13.74
N GLU A 106 3.46 6.68 -13.94
CA GLU A 106 2.17 6.01 -13.71
C GLU A 106 1.75 6.06 -12.24
N SER A 107 2.66 5.78 -11.30
CA SER A 107 2.39 5.96 -9.86
C SER A 107 2.12 7.44 -9.51
N SER A 108 2.85 8.36 -10.14
CA SER A 108 2.72 9.80 -9.88
C SER A 108 1.38 10.37 -10.39
N LYS A 109 0.70 9.73 -11.35
CA LYS A 109 -0.64 10.14 -11.80
C LYS A 109 -1.64 10.21 -10.65
N LEU A 110 -1.46 9.40 -9.61
CA LEU A 110 -2.38 9.37 -8.48
C LEU A 110 -2.25 10.62 -7.62
N VAL A 111 -1.04 11.15 -7.45
CA VAL A 111 -0.83 12.47 -6.83
C VAL A 111 -1.53 13.56 -7.64
N ILE A 112 -1.46 13.47 -8.97
CA ILE A 112 -2.17 14.41 -9.85
C ILE A 112 -3.69 14.34 -9.63
N VAL A 113 -4.26 13.15 -9.47
CA VAL A 113 -5.70 13.00 -9.19
C VAL A 113 -6.09 13.63 -7.85
N VAL A 114 -5.30 13.41 -6.79
CA VAL A 114 -5.52 14.06 -5.49
C VAL A 114 -5.38 15.58 -5.61
N ALA A 115 -4.37 16.06 -6.32
CA ALA A 115 -4.14 17.49 -6.53
C ALA A 115 -5.27 18.15 -7.34
N ILE A 116 -5.79 17.47 -8.37
CA ILE A 116 -6.97 17.93 -9.10
C ILE A 116 -8.19 17.98 -8.18
N GLY A 117 -8.41 16.95 -7.35
CA GLY A 117 -9.49 16.97 -6.35
C GLY A 117 -9.39 18.15 -5.39
N LEU A 118 -8.17 18.44 -4.90
CA LEU A 118 -7.90 19.60 -4.05
C LEU A 118 -8.19 20.92 -4.77
N ILE A 119 -7.66 21.11 -5.99
CA ILE A 119 -7.88 22.34 -6.77
C ILE A 119 -9.36 22.53 -7.06
N VAL A 120 -10.06 21.48 -7.48
CA VAL A 120 -11.51 21.53 -7.73
C VAL A 120 -12.26 21.89 -6.45
N GLY A 121 -11.89 21.31 -5.31
CA GLY A 121 -12.50 21.64 -4.01
C GLY A 121 -12.27 23.09 -3.57
N LEU A 122 -11.09 23.65 -3.87
CA LEU A 122 -10.78 25.05 -3.56
C LEU A 122 -11.51 26.04 -4.48
N LEU A 123 -11.78 25.64 -5.74
CA LEU A 123 -12.51 26.47 -6.71
C LEU A 123 -14.03 26.38 -6.52
N LEU A 124 -14.53 25.22 -6.09
CA LEU A 124 -15.94 24.99 -5.81
C LEU A 124 -16.26 25.48 -4.40
N ASN A 125 -16.88 26.67 -4.29
CA ASN A 125 -17.40 27.19 -3.03
C ASN A 125 -18.72 26.49 -2.63
N VAL A 126 -18.72 25.16 -2.67
CA VAL A 126 -19.89 24.28 -2.46
C VAL A 126 -19.70 23.54 -1.14
N ASP A 127 -20.80 23.24 -0.45
CA ASP A 127 -20.76 22.38 0.73
C ASP A 127 -20.19 20.99 0.37
N LEU A 128 -19.11 20.60 1.05
CA LEU A 128 -18.40 19.33 0.87
C LEU A 128 -18.83 18.27 1.89
N SER A 129 -19.87 18.51 2.70
CA SER A 129 -20.40 17.56 3.69
C SER A 129 -20.78 16.19 3.10
N TRP A 130 -21.18 16.14 1.83
CA TRP A 130 -21.51 14.89 1.12
C TRP A 130 -20.29 14.02 0.78
N VAL A 131 -19.08 14.60 0.76
CA VAL A 131 -17.85 13.91 0.33
C VAL A 131 -17.50 12.78 1.28
N GLU A 132 -17.73 12.97 2.58
CA GLU A 132 -17.47 11.97 3.62
C GLU A 132 -18.35 10.72 3.40
N GLN A 133 -19.67 10.92 3.33
CA GLN A 133 -20.62 9.82 3.11
C GLN A 133 -20.41 9.11 1.77
N ALA A 134 -20.05 9.86 0.71
CA ALA A 134 -19.73 9.28 -0.59
C ALA A 134 -18.44 8.42 -0.52
N SER A 135 -17.41 8.91 0.19
CA SER A 135 -16.15 8.20 0.36
C SER A 135 -16.33 6.90 1.13
N GLU A 136 -17.11 6.92 2.22
CA GLU A 136 -17.44 5.72 3.02
C GLU A 136 -18.12 4.65 2.15
N ASN A 137 -19.17 5.02 1.40
CA ASN A 137 -19.91 4.08 0.55
C ASN A 137 -19.03 3.48 -0.56
N ILE A 138 -18.18 4.31 -1.17
CA ILE A 138 -17.22 3.87 -2.19
C ILE A 138 -16.17 2.95 -1.58
N LEU A 139 -15.70 3.24 -0.37
CA LEU A 139 -14.76 2.39 0.37
C LEU A 139 -15.36 1.00 0.64
N LEU A 140 -16.61 0.92 1.10
CA LEU A 140 -17.27 -0.36 1.34
C LEU A 140 -17.40 -1.19 0.05
N LEU A 141 -17.77 -0.55 -1.07
CA LEU A 141 -17.84 -1.21 -2.38
C LEU A 141 -16.44 -1.64 -2.88
N LEU A 142 -15.43 -0.80 -2.66
CA LEU A 142 -14.04 -1.08 -3.00
C LEU A 142 -13.52 -2.29 -2.22
N LEU A 143 -13.77 -2.35 -0.91
CA LEU A 143 -13.38 -3.49 -0.06
C LEU A 143 -14.06 -4.78 -0.49
N PHE A 144 -15.32 -4.71 -0.90
CA PHE A 144 -16.00 -5.85 -1.48
C PHE A 144 -15.29 -6.37 -2.73
N PHE A 145 -14.93 -5.50 -3.68
CA PHE A 145 -14.18 -5.91 -4.87
C PHE A 145 -12.77 -6.40 -4.57
N VAL A 146 -12.06 -5.76 -3.64
CA VAL A 146 -10.74 -6.21 -3.17
C VAL A 146 -10.84 -7.61 -2.57
N GLY A 147 -11.90 -7.91 -1.80
CA GLY A 147 -12.16 -9.25 -1.28
C GLY A 147 -12.24 -10.30 -2.39
N ILE A 148 -13.02 -10.00 -3.44
CA ILE A 148 -13.15 -10.86 -4.63
C ILE A 148 -11.79 -11.03 -5.32
N GLN A 149 -11.02 -9.96 -5.48
CA GLN A 149 -9.69 -10.01 -6.11
C GLN A 149 -8.73 -10.91 -5.33
N LEU A 150 -8.69 -10.77 -4.01
CA LEU A 150 -7.83 -11.58 -3.15
C LEU A 150 -8.16 -13.07 -3.27
N ARG A 151 -9.45 -13.43 -3.28
CA ARG A 151 -9.89 -14.81 -3.48
C ARG A 151 -9.48 -15.38 -4.83
N ASN A 152 -9.55 -14.57 -5.87
CA ASN A 152 -9.35 -14.98 -7.25
C ASN A 152 -7.97 -14.59 -7.81
N SER A 153 -7.03 -14.25 -6.94
CA SER A 153 -5.63 -13.90 -7.25
C SER A 153 -4.82 -15.04 -7.88
N GLY A 154 -5.38 -16.24 -8.00
CA GLY A 154 -4.76 -17.41 -8.62
C GLY A 154 -3.69 -18.10 -7.77
N MET A 155 -3.42 -17.58 -6.56
CA MET A 155 -2.46 -18.15 -5.62
C MET A 155 -3.09 -19.31 -4.83
N THR A 156 -2.56 -20.52 -5.00
CA THR A 156 -2.97 -21.65 -4.16
C THR A 156 -2.25 -21.58 -2.80
N LEU A 157 -2.95 -21.92 -1.71
CA LEU A 157 -2.35 -22.09 -0.37
C LEU A 157 -1.09 -22.96 -0.41
N ARG A 158 -1.05 -23.96 -1.29
CA ARG A 158 0.11 -24.82 -1.51
C ARG A 158 1.32 -24.03 -2.02
N GLN A 159 1.16 -23.11 -2.98
CA GLN A 159 2.25 -22.27 -3.49
C GLN A 159 2.79 -21.29 -2.44
N ILE A 160 1.92 -20.77 -1.57
CA ILE A 160 2.30 -19.89 -0.46
C ILE A 160 3.19 -20.65 0.53
N VAL A 161 2.71 -21.81 1.01
CA VAL A 161 3.42 -22.63 2.02
C VAL A 161 4.73 -23.20 1.48
N LEU A 162 4.82 -23.47 0.18
CA LEU A 162 6.04 -23.99 -0.44
C LEU A 162 7.18 -22.96 -0.52
N ASN A 163 6.88 -21.65 -0.51
CA ASN A 163 7.91 -20.62 -0.61
C ASN A 163 8.24 -20.00 0.75
N LYS A 164 8.98 -20.76 1.56
CA LYS A 164 9.43 -20.34 2.91
C LYS A 164 10.15 -19.00 2.90
N LYS A 165 10.93 -18.70 1.86
CA LYS A 165 11.64 -17.41 1.74
C LYS A 165 10.68 -16.23 1.66
N GLY A 166 9.64 -16.32 0.82
CA GLY A 166 8.63 -15.27 0.70
C GLY A 166 7.90 -15.00 2.02
N ILE A 167 7.57 -16.07 2.77
CA ILE A 167 6.93 -15.96 4.09
C ILE A 167 7.85 -15.24 5.09
N ILE A 168 9.13 -15.61 5.14
CA ILE A 168 10.10 -15.01 6.07
C ILE A 168 10.32 -13.54 5.74
N ILE A 169 10.45 -13.19 4.45
CA ILE A 169 10.61 -11.79 4.02
C ILE A 169 9.38 -10.97 4.44
N ALA A 170 8.17 -11.47 4.19
CA ALA A 170 6.94 -10.80 4.63
C ALA A 170 6.89 -10.62 6.16
N GLY A 171 7.29 -11.65 6.92
CA GLY A 171 7.35 -11.57 8.39
C GLY A 171 8.37 -10.55 8.89
N VAL A 172 9.55 -10.46 8.26
CA VAL A 172 10.55 -9.43 8.61
C VAL A 172 10.00 -8.04 8.31
N ILE A 173 9.47 -7.80 7.10
CA ILE A 173 8.88 -6.50 6.72
C ILE A 173 7.76 -6.09 7.66
N LEU A 174 6.89 -7.03 8.03
CA LEU A 174 5.82 -6.79 8.99
C LEU A 174 6.40 -6.25 10.30
N VAL A 175 7.31 -6.98 10.94
CA VAL A 175 7.86 -6.61 12.24
C VAL A 175 8.64 -5.30 12.16
N THR A 176 9.49 -5.13 11.15
CA THR A 176 10.34 -3.93 11.04
C THR A 176 9.54 -2.70 10.65
N SER A 177 8.49 -2.82 9.84
CA SER A 177 7.61 -1.70 9.52
C SER A 177 6.82 -1.26 10.76
N LEU A 178 6.25 -2.21 11.53
CA LEU A 178 5.55 -1.89 12.77
C LEU A 178 6.47 -1.20 13.80
N LEU A 179 7.72 -1.67 13.94
CA LEU A 179 8.73 -0.99 14.77
C LEU A 179 9.00 0.43 14.27
N GLY A 180 9.15 0.62 12.96
CA GLY A 180 9.29 1.95 12.36
C GLY A 180 8.08 2.86 12.63
N GLY A 181 6.87 2.30 12.63
CA GLY A 181 5.64 2.99 12.98
C GLY A 181 5.58 3.44 14.44
N VAL A 182 6.02 2.58 15.37
CA VAL A 182 6.14 2.93 16.79
C VAL A 182 7.15 4.06 16.98
N ILE A 183 8.32 3.97 16.35
CA ILE A 183 9.35 5.01 16.42
C ILE A 183 8.79 6.34 15.89
N ALA A 184 8.16 6.34 14.72
CA ALA A 184 7.56 7.53 14.15
C ALA A 184 6.47 8.12 15.05
N ALA A 185 5.63 7.29 15.67
CA ALA A 185 4.61 7.76 16.61
C ALA A 185 5.21 8.45 17.84
N LEU A 186 6.28 7.88 18.40
CA LEU A 186 7.00 8.49 19.53
C LEU A 186 7.66 9.81 19.14
N LEU A 187 8.26 9.90 17.95
CA LEU A 187 8.89 11.12 17.44
C LEU A 187 7.87 12.24 17.18
N LEU A 188 6.69 11.89 16.68
CA LEU A 188 5.61 12.82 16.39
C LEU A 188 4.72 13.11 17.61
N ASN A 189 4.94 12.41 18.73
CA ASN A 189 4.10 12.45 19.93
C ASN A 189 2.61 12.20 19.65
N ILE A 190 2.34 11.21 18.79
CA ILE A 190 0.98 10.75 18.47
C ILE A 190 0.71 9.38 19.11
N PRO A 191 -0.56 8.99 19.25
CA PRO A 191 -0.93 7.66 19.75
C PRO A 191 -0.25 6.52 18.96
N ILE A 192 0.24 5.50 19.68
CA ILE A 192 1.00 4.37 19.10
C ILE A 192 0.14 3.54 18.14
N ASN A 193 -1.16 3.38 18.43
CA ASN A 193 -2.14 2.77 17.54
C ASN A 193 -2.18 3.46 16.16
N ASN A 194 -2.16 4.80 16.10
CA ASN A 194 -2.08 5.54 14.85
C ASN A 194 -0.76 5.26 14.11
N GLY A 195 0.36 5.15 14.85
CA GLY A 195 1.65 4.77 14.27
C GLY A 195 1.68 3.38 13.66
N LEU A 196 1.08 2.40 14.35
CA LEU A 196 0.97 1.03 13.88
C LEU A 196 0.04 0.93 12.66
N ALA A 197 -1.06 1.69 12.65
CA ALA A 197 -1.94 1.81 11.49
C ALA A 197 -1.19 2.39 10.28
N MET A 198 -0.49 3.51 10.46
CA MET A 198 0.31 4.17 9.41
C MET A 198 1.41 3.26 8.84
N ALA A 199 2.00 2.39 9.64
CA ALA A 199 3.03 1.45 9.19
C ALA A 199 2.50 0.20 8.48
N SER A 200 1.19 -0.05 8.56
CA SER A 200 0.56 -1.27 8.05
C SER A 200 0.18 -1.19 6.55
N GLY A 201 0.61 -0.14 5.84
CA GLY A 201 0.36 0.01 4.40
C GLY A 201 1.23 -0.89 3.51
N PHE A 202 2.43 -1.27 3.96
CA PHE A 202 3.39 -2.17 3.28
C PHE A 202 3.61 -1.94 1.77
N GLY A 203 3.43 -0.74 1.24
CA GLY A 203 3.57 -0.37 -0.16
C GLY A 203 2.25 -0.14 -0.90
N TRP A 204 1.11 -0.53 -0.31
CA TRP A 204 -0.21 -0.37 -0.94
C TRP A 204 -0.80 1.03 -0.67
N TYR A 205 -0.25 2.04 -1.35
CA TYR A 205 -0.58 3.44 -1.10
C TYR A 205 -2.06 3.79 -1.23
N SER A 206 -2.77 3.17 -2.18
CA SER A 206 -4.15 3.53 -2.49
C SER A 206 -5.05 3.08 -1.35
N LEU A 207 -5.01 1.80 -1.01
CA LEU A 207 -5.82 1.24 0.07
C LEU A 207 -5.44 1.82 1.44
N ALA A 208 -4.14 2.02 1.70
CA ALA A 208 -3.68 2.58 2.97
C ALA A 208 -4.18 4.00 3.18
N GLY A 209 -4.03 4.89 2.19
CA GLY A 209 -4.50 6.26 2.27
C GLY A 209 -6.00 6.37 2.51
N ILE A 210 -6.79 5.52 1.86
CA ILE A 210 -8.25 5.50 1.99
C ILE A 210 -8.67 5.04 3.39
N LEU A 211 -8.21 3.87 3.83
CA LEU A 211 -8.64 3.29 5.11
C LEU A 211 -8.20 4.14 6.30
N ILE A 212 -6.99 4.71 6.23
CA ILE A 212 -6.48 5.61 7.26
C ILE A 212 -7.19 6.95 7.21
N GLY A 213 -7.52 7.46 6.02
CA GLY A 213 -8.29 8.70 5.86
C GLY A 213 -9.69 8.60 6.46
N ASP A 214 -10.38 7.48 6.21
CA ASP A 214 -11.71 7.20 6.77
C ASP A 214 -11.68 7.04 8.30
N GLY A 215 -10.65 6.34 8.83
CA GLY A 215 -10.57 6.06 10.27
C GLY A 215 -9.91 7.14 11.14
N LEU A 216 -8.93 7.88 10.61
CA LEU A 216 -8.12 8.86 11.36
C LEU A 216 -8.20 10.28 10.77
N GLY A 217 -8.93 10.49 9.68
CA GLY A 217 -9.13 11.78 9.03
C GLY A 217 -8.17 12.08 7.88
N SER A 218 -8.52 13.08 7.06
CA SER A 218 -7.87 13.39 5.78
C SER A 218 -6.37 13.70 5.88
N ILE A 219 -5.90 14.25 7.01
CA ILE A 219 -4.47 14.53 7.24
C ILE A 219 -3.67 13.22 7.33
N TYR A 220 -4.15 12.27 8.13
CA TYR A 220 -3.52 10.95 8.23
C TYR A 220 -3.66 10.17 6.92
N GLY A 221 -4.82 10.23 6.26
CA GLY A 221 -5.04 9.59 4.96
C GLY A 221 -4.08 10.10 3.88
N GLY A 222 -3.92 11.42 3.77
CA GLY A 222 -2.97 12.05 2.86
C GLY A 222 -1.53 11.67 3.18
N ALA A 223 -1.14 11.66 4.45
CA ALA A 223 0.19 11.27 4.88
C ALA A 223 0.49 9.79 4.61
N ALA A 224 -0.47 8.90 4.85
CA ALA A 224 -0.36 7.48 4.56
C ALA A 224 -0.19 7.21 3.06
N PHE A 225 -1.04 7.84 2.24
CA PHE A 225 -0.94 7.77 0.79
C PHE A 225 0.45 8.18 0.29
N LEU A 226 0.94 9.35 0.71
CA LEU A 226 2.24 9.85 0.27
C LEU A 226 3.40 9.00 0.81
N ASN A 227 3.34 8.54 2.07
CA ASN A 227 4.36 7.68 2.66
C ASN A 227 4.54 6.40 1.81
N GLU A 228 3.46 5.70 1.54
CA GLU A 228 3.51 4.45 0.79
C GLU A 228 3.86 4.67 -0.69
N LEU A 229 3.45 5.80 -1.29
CA LEU A 229 3.87 6.17 -2.64
C LEU A 229 5.38 6.42 -2.71
N LEU A 230 5.95 7.13 -1.73
CA LEU A 230 7.40 7.35 -1.66
C LEU A 230 8.15 6.03 -1.50
N ARG A 231 7.61 5.08 -0.71
CA ARG A 231 8.16 3.73 -0.58
C ARG A 231 8.15 2.97 -1.90
N GLU A 232 7.07 3.05 -2.67
CA GLU A 232 6.99 2.43 -4.00
C GLU A 232 8.02 3.03 -4.97
N ILE A 233 8.11 4.36 -5.04
CA ILE A 233 9.09 5.05 -5.90
C ILE A 233 10.51 4.64 -5.51
N LEU A 234 10.81 4.62 -4.21
CA LEU A 234 12.11 4.18 -3.73
C LEU A 234 12.36 2.70 -4.06
N ALA A 235 11.36 1.83 -3.96
CA ALA A 235 11.48 0.42 -4.34
C ALA A 235 11.82 0.26 -5.84
N LEU A 236 11.14 1.00 -6.73
CA LEU A 236 11.43 0.99 -8.18
C LEU A 236 12.88 1.37 -8.50
N ILE A 237 13.48 2.25 -7.70
CA ILE A 237 14.89 2.65 -7.82
C ILE A 237 15.81 1.59 -7.19
N MET A 238 15.46 1.07 -6.01
CA MET A 238 16.30 0.13 -5.25
C MET A 238 16.40 -1.24 -5.91
N ILE A 239 15.33 -1.74 -6.52
CA ILE A 239 15.32 -3.08 -7.15
C ILE A 239 16.44 -3.22 -8.19
N PRO A 240 16.54 -2.41 -9.26
CA PRO A 240 17.57 -2.58 -10.27
C PRO A 240 18.99 -2.38 -9.71
N LEU A 241 19.15 -1.58 -8.65
CA LEU A 241 20.46 -1.31 -8.03
C LEU A 241 20.92 -2.44 -7.10
N LEU A 242 20.02 -3.00 -6.31
CA LEU A 242 20.37 -3.90 -5.22
C LEU A 242 20.11 -5.37 -5.53
N ILE A 243 19.13 -5.71 -6.37
CA ILE A 243 18.63 -7.09 -6.47
C ILE A 243 19.71 -8.11 -6.82
N ASN A 244 20.76 -7.70 -7.55
CA ASN A 244 21.86 -8.59 -7.94
C ASN A 244 22.76 -9.00 -6.77
N ARG A 245 22.87 -8.15 -5.75
CA ARG A 245 23.70 -8.37 -4.56
C ARG A 245 22.88 -8.72 -3.33
N TYR A 246 21.69 -8.13 -3.21
CA TYR A 246 20.78 -8.22 -2.09
C TYR A 246 19.33 -8.48 -2.59
N PRO A 247 19.07 -9.64 -3.21
CA PRO A 247 17.77 -9.97 -3.79
C PRO A 247 16.63 -9.96 -2.77
N ASN A 248 16.85 -10.50 -1.57
CA ASN A 248 15.82 -10.53 -0.53
C ASN A 248 15.52 -9.12 -0.01
N THR A 249 16.53 -8.24 0.05
CA THR A 249 16.35 -6.82 0.40
C THR A 249 15.55 -6.08 -0.64
N ALA A 250 15.88 -6.23 -1.93
CA ALA A 250 15.14 -5.60 -3.01
C ALA A 250 13.68 -6.05 -3.06
N ILE A 251 13.43 -7.37 -2.95
CA ILE A 251 12.08 -7.94 -2.94
C ILE A 251 11.31 -7.53 -1.70
N GLY A 252 11.95 -7.60 -0.52
CA GLY A 252 11.31 -7.25 0.75
C GLY A 252 10.92 -5.78 0.82
N TYR A 253 11.83 -4.88 0.44
CA TYR A 253 11.56 -3.44 0.50
C TYR A 253 10.39 -3.02 -0.41
N ALA A 254 10.20 -3.72 -1.53
CA ALA A 254 9.03 -3.53 -2.40
C ALA A 254 7.69 -3.87 -1.71
N GLY A 255 7.69 -4.73 -0.68
CA GLY A 255 6.50 -5.01 0.10
C GLY A 255 5.35 -5.60 -0.73
N ALA A 256 4.13 -5.09 -0.53
CA ALA A 256 2.92 -5.47 -1.26
C ALA A 256 3.06 -5.31 -2.78
N THR A 257 3.76 -4.25 -3.23
CA THR A 257 3.92 -3.97 -4.67
C THR A 257 4.83 -4.98 -5.38
N ALA A 258 5.47 -5.88 -4.64
CA ALA A 258 6.30 -6.96 -5.17
C ALA A 258 5.51 -7.96 -6.04
N MET A 259 4.20 -8.08 -5.82
CA MET A 259 3.34 -9.01 -6.55
C MET A 259 2.82 -8.43 -7.88
N ASP A 260 2.76 -7.10 -8.03
CA ASP A 260 2.12 -6.42 -9.16
C ASP A 260 3.03 -5.34 -9.79
N PHE A 261 3.06 -4.12 -9.25
CA PHE A 261 3.69 -2.95 -9.87
C PHE A 261 5.19 -3.10 -10.04
N THR A 262 5.86 -3.63 -9.03
CA THR A 262 7.32 -3.82 -9.06
C THR A 262 7.72 -5.20 -9.60
N LEU A 263 6.77 -6.11 -9.79
CA LEU A 263 7.05 -7.47 -10.28
C LEU A 263 7.79 -7.49 -11.63
N PRO A 264 7.42 -6.68 -12.65
CA PRO A 264 8.17 -6.62 -13.90
C PRO A 264 9.64 -6.22 -13.71
N VAL A 265 9.91 -5.32 -12.76
CA VAL A 265 11.27 -4.86 -12.41
C VAL A 265 12.06 -5.95 -11.70
N ILE A 266 11.42 -6.63 -10.74
CA ILE A 266 12.02 -7.78 -10.05
C ILE A 266 12.35 -8.88 -11.06
N GLN A 267 11.43 -9.18 -11.98
CA GLN A 267 11.62 -10.22 -12.99
C GLN A 267 12.73 -9.86 -13.98
N SER A 268 12.81 -8.62 -14.46
CA SER A 268 13.86 -8.22 -15.40
C SER A 268 15.23 -8.17 -14.73
N SER A 269 15.31 -7.61 -13.52
CA SER A 269 16.59 -7.32 -12.88
C SER A 269 17.13 -8.52 -12.10
N GLY A 270 16.27 -9.23 -11.37
CA GLY A 270 16.64 -10.40 -10.54
C GLY A 270 16.42 -11.76 -11.21
N GLY A 271 15.67 -11.80 -12.31
CA GLY A 271 15.37 -13.03 -13.05
C GLY A 271 14.19 -13.83 -12.52
N ILE A 272 13.79 -14.88 -13.27
CA ILE A 272 12.58 -15.67 -13.03
C ILE A 272 12.56 -16.35 -11.64
N ARG A 273 13.73 -16.64 -11.07
CA ARG A 273 13.83 -17.28 -9.74
C ARG A 273 13.33 -16.37 -8.59
N CYS A 274 13.37 -15.06 -8.78
CA CYS A 274 12.90 -14.08 -7.80
C CYS A 274 11.36 -13.94 -7.82
N VAL A 275 10.71 -14.26 -8.93
CA VAL A 275 9.27 -14.06 -9.16
C VAL A 275 8.41 -14.78 -8.12
N PRO A 276 8.59 -16.09 -7.84
CA PRO A 276 7.75 -16.76 -6.83
C PRO A 276 7.93 -16.20 -5.42
N ILE A 277 9.12 -15.70 -5.08
CA ILE A 277 9.42 -15.13 -3.75
C ILE A 277 8.68 -13.79 -3.62
N ALA A 278 8.77 -12.94 -4.65
CA ALA A 278 8.11 -11.64 -4.70
C ALA A 278 6.59 -11.76 -4.65
N ILE A 279 6.01 -12.69 -5.42
CA ILE A 279 4.56 -12.92 -5.41
C ILE A 279 4.08 -13.38 -4.02
N VAL A 280 4.77 -14.34 -3.38
CA VAL A 280 4.36 -14.83 -2.05
C VAL A 280 4.49 -13.75 -0.98
N SER A 281 5.62 -13.03 -0.97
CA SER A 281 5.82 -11.94 0.00
C SER A 281 4.80 -10.83 -0.18
N GLY A 282 4.62 -10.37 -1.42
CA GLY A 282 3.66 -9.32 -1.76
C GLY A 282 2.23 -9.73 -1.42
N PHE A 283 1.81 -10.95 -1.78
CA PHE A 283 0.49 -11.46 -1.45
C PHE A 283 0.19 -11.45 0.06
N ILE A 284 1.13 -11.94 0.89
CA ILE A 284 0.96 -11.97 2.34
C ILE A 284 0.81 -10.55 2.89
N LEU A 285 1.70 -9.64 2.48
CA LEU A 285 1.63 -8.25 2.94
C LEU A 285 0.34 -7.57 2.48
N SER A 286 -0.06 -7.73 1.22
CA SER A 286 -1.32 -7.19 0.68
C SER A 286 -2.54 -7.69 1.45
N LEU A 287 -2.56 -8.97 1.85
CA LEU A 287 -3.65 -9.52 2.68
C LEU A 287 -3.65 -8.91 4.08
N LEU A 288 -2.48 -8.63 4.65
CA LEU A 288 -2.35 -8.03 5.97
C LEU A 288 -2.71 -6.54 6.01
N VAL A 289 -2.55 -5.79 4.92
CA VAL A 289 -2.83 -4.34 4.86
C VAL A 289 -4.20 -3.98 5.44
N PRO A 290 -5.34 -4.42 4.86
CA PRO A 290 -6.65 -4.02 5.37
C PRO A 290 -6.89 -4.55 6.78
N ILE A 291 -6.36 -5.74 7.11
CA ILE A 291 -6.58 -6.38 8.40
C ILE A 291 -5.91 -5.57 9.51
N LEU A 292 -4.64 -5.24 9.35
CA LEU A 292 -3.84 -4.56 10.37
C LEU A 292 -4.20 -3.09 10.49
N ILE A 293 -4.44 -2.38 9.38
CA ILE A 293 -4.87 -0.98 9.44
C ILE A 293 -6.17 -0.87 10.24
N LEU A 294 -7.19 -1.63 9.90
CA LEU A 294 -8.48 -1.58 10.59
C LEU A 294 -8.39 -2.05 12.05
N PHE A 295 -7.56 -3.06 12.32
CA PHE A 295 -7.30 -3.51 13.68
C PHE A 295 -6.66 -2.42 14.53
N PHE A 296 -5.60 -1.75 14.05
CA PHE A 296 -4.93 -0.71 14.84
C PHE A 296 -5.75 0.57 14.96
N ILE A 297 -6.52 0.96 13.95
CA ILE A 297 -7.46 2.09 14.05
C ILE A 297 -8.54 1.81 15.12
N SER A 298 -8.88 0.54 15.36
CA SER A 298 -9.92 0.16 16.31
C SER A 298 -9.52 0.17 17.79
N LEU A 299 -8.22 0.18 18.09
CA LEU A 299 -7.69 0.17 19.46
C LEU A 299 -7.74 1.56 20.07
#